data_AF-A0A8H8MR59-F1
#
_entry.id   AF-A0A8H8MR59-F1
#
_cell.length_a   1.000
_cell.length_b   1.000
_cell.length_c   1.000
_cell.angle_alpha   90.00
_cell.angle_beta   90.00
_cell.angle_gamma   90.00
#
_symmetry.space_group_name_H-M   'P 1'
#
loop_
_entity.id
_entity.type
_entity.pdbx_description
1 polymer ?
#
loop_
_entity_poly.entity_id
_entity_poly.type
_entity_poly.pdbx_seq_one_letter_code
_entity_poly.pdbx_strand_id
1 'polypeptide(L)'
;MRSTSFTRAHVGMIDMQKTILHAQVDAESRARTHPADPNKGYNGPFILCDRSALDPIVYAHFSTEGESGARELIDGEEIRQLLPDYRTALFVLLHPVAEWIEDDGVRSLDDPYKCPIVFKTVMNSLNISYKEMGGELKGLEDRVDKVLEWMAAKE
;
A
#
# COMPACT_ATOMS: atom_id res chain seq x y z
N MET A 1 13.85 -7.30 0.60
CA MET A 1 14.71 -6.60 1.58
C MET A 1 15.94 -7.38 2.02
N ARG A 2 15.88 -8.69 2.33
CA ARG A 2 17.09 -9.46 2.74
C ARG A 2 18.14 -9.66 1.63
N SER A 3 17.79 -9.38 0.37
CA SER A 3 18.65 -9.53 -0.81
C SER A 3 19.22 -8.22 -1.35
N THR A 4 18.92 -7.07 -0.72
CA THR A 4 19.33 -5.74 -1.19
C THR A 4 20.18 -5.04 -0.14
N SER A 5 21.16 -4.25 -0.55
CA SER A 5 22.07 -3.50 0.33
C SER A 5 21.40 -2.31 1.05
N PHE A 6 20.07 -2.23 1.04
CA PHE A 6 19.31 -1.10 1.59
C PHE A 6 19.17 -1.22 3.12
N THR A 7 19.33 -0.09 3.81
CA THR A 7 19.21 0.04 5.26
C THR A 7 18.22 1.17 5.57
N ARG A 8 17.91 1.41 6.85
CA ARG A 8 17.06 2.55 7.27
C ARG A 8 17.56 3.90 6.74
N ALA A 9 18.87 4.05 6.56
CA ALA A 9 19.47 5.28 6.01
C ALA A 9 19.08 5.54 4.54
N HIS A 10 18.63 4.53 3.82
CA HIS A 10 18.27 4.62 2.40
C HIS A 10 16.76 4.81 2.17
N VAL A 11 15.95 4.89 3.22
CA VAL A 11 14.48 5.03 3.13
C VAL A 11 14.09 6.27 2.31
N GLY A 12 14.88 7.34 2.39
CA GLY A 12 14.67 8.57 1.62
C GLY A 12 15.25 8.56 0.20
N MET A 13 15.72 7.42 -0.33
CA MET A 13 16.27 7.32 -1.69
C MET A 13 15.22 6.79 -2.67
N ILE A 14 15.07 7.46 -3.82
CA ILE A 14 14.17 7.01 -4.87
C ILE A 14 14.46 5.59 -5.38
N ASP A 15 15.74 5.19 -5.44
CA ASP A 15 16.13 3.85 -5.90
C ASP A 15 15.62 2.74 -4.96
N MET A 16 15.55 3.03 -3.67
CA MET A 16 14.94 2.11 -2.70
C MET A 16 13.44 2.00 -2.96
N GLN A 17 12.76 3.12 -3.23
CA GLN A 17 11.33 3.10 -3.53
C GLN A 17 11.01 2.39 -4.85
N LYS A 18 11.82 2.57 -5.90
CA LYS A 18 11.75 1.79 -7.16
C LYS A 18 11.88 0.29 -6.89
N THR A 19 12.85 -0.10 -6.06
CA THR A 19 13.08 -1.49 -5.71
C THR A 19 11.89 -2.10 -4.94
N ILE A 20 11.29 -1.33 -4.01
CA ILE A 20 10.11 -1.77 -3.28
C ILE A 20 8.90 -1.88 -4.22
N LEU A 21 8.70 -0.90 -5.10
CA LEU A 21 7.63 -0.91 -6.11
C LEU A 21 7.71 -2.17 -6.96
N HIS A 22 8.87 -2.44 -7.56
CA HIS A 22 9.06 -3.62 -8.38
C HIS A 22 8.78 -4.91 -7.62
N ALA A 23 9.30 -5.04 -6.39
CA ALA A 23 9.07 -6.22 -5.57
C ALA A 23 7.59 -6.43 -5.20
N GLN A 24 6.84 -5.34 -4.98
CA GLN A 24 5.41 -5.37 -4.68
C GLN A 24 4.60 -5.77 -5.92
N VAL A 25 4.87 -5.16 -7.08
CA VAL A 25 4.24 -5.50 -8.37
C VAL A 25 4.44 -6.99 -8.68
N ASP A 26 5.65 -7.48 -8.49
CA ASP A 26 6.01 -8.89 -8.65
C ASP A 26 5.23 -9.81 -7.71
N ALA A 27 5.12 -9.43 -6.43
CA ALA A 27 4.41 -10.22 -5.43
C ALA A 27 2.90 -10.30 -5.75
N GLU A 28 2.29 -9.17 -6.11
CA GLU A 28 0.88 -9.11 -6.51
C GLU A 28 0.62 -9.91 -7.80
N SER A 29 1.50 -9.79 -8.79
CA SER A 29 1.39 -10.52 -10.05
C SER A 29 1.50 -12.04 -9.83
N ARG A 30 2.41 -12.49 -8.97
CA ARG A 30 2.50 -13.89 -8.57
C ARG A 30 1.26 -14.35 -7.81
N ALA A 31 0.70 -13.54 -6.92
CA ALA A 31 -0.52 -13.88 -6.19
C ALA A 31 -1.74 -14.04 -7.12
N ARG A 32 -1.86 -13.21 -8.17
CA ARG A 32 -2.93 -13.28 -9.17
C ARG A 32 -2.82 -14.46 -10.12
N THR A 33 -1.60 -14.84 -10.46
CA THR A 33 -1.32 -15.92 -11.42
C THR A 33 -1.11 -17.26 -10.74
N HIS A 34 -1.04 -17.30 -9.40
CA HIS A 34 -0.88 -18.56 -8.68
C HIS A 34 -2.13 -19.41 -8.94
N PRO A 35 -1.99 -20.59 -9.58
CA PRO A 35 -3.09 -21.53 -9.62
C PRO A 35 -3.44 -21.87 -8.18
N ALA A 36 -4.74 -21.85 -7.86
CA ALA A 36 -5.31 -22.46 -6.68
C ALA A 36 -4.53 -23.74 -6.35
N ASP A 37 -3.68 -23.71 -5.31
CA ASP A 37 -2.93 -24.88 -4.90
C ASP A 37 -3.87 -25.70 -4.02
N PRO A 38 -4.41 -26.83 -4.53
CA PRO A 38 -5.40 -27.62 -3.81
C PRO A 38 -4.84 -28.17 -2.48
N ASN A 39 -3.51 -28.19 -2.30
CA ASN A 39 -2.84 -28.65 -1.07
C ASN A 39 -2.51 -27.51 -0.09
N LYS A 40 -2.59 -26.24 -0.52
CA LYS A 40 -2.44 -25.07 0.37
C LYS A 40 -3.76 -24.44 0.77
N GLY A 41 -4.89 -25.01 0.35
CA GLY A 41 -6.23 -24.69 0.85
C GLY A 41 -6.77 -23.31 0.48
N TYR A 42 -6.04 -22.51 -0.31
CA TYR A 42 -6.49 -21.19 -0.72
C TYR A 42 -7.10 -21.22 -2.12
N ASN A 43 -8.43 -21.37 -2.15
CA ASN A 43 -9.29 -21.13 -3.32
C ASN A 43 -10.12 -19.85 -3.12
N GLY A 44 -9.56 -18.85 -2.43
CA GLY A 44 -10.26 -17.62 -2.12
C GLY A 44 -10.55 -16.80 -3.38
N PRO A 45 -11.72 -16.16 -3.49
CA PRO A 45 -12.09 -15.37 -4.67
C PRO A 45 -11.37 -14.01 -4.77
N PHE A 46 -10.57 -13.65 -3.77
CA PHE A 46 -9.86 -12.36 -3.70
C PHE A 46 -8.40 -12.55 -3.29
N ILE A 47 -7.63 -11.47 -3.34
CA ILE A 47 -6.25 -11.41 -2.84
C ILE A 47 -6.22 -10.31 -1.79
N LEU A 48 -5.63 -10.61 -0.63
CA LEU A 48 -5.36 -9.61 0.40
C LEU A 48 -3.90 -9.18 0.29
N CYS A 49 -3.67 -7.89 0.07
CA CYS A 49 -2.35 -7.30 0.02
C CYS A 49 -2.11 -6.49 1.30
N ASP A 50 -1.09 -6.86 2.07
CA ASP A 50 -0.54 -5.98 3.11
C ASP A 50 0.37 -4.96 2.40
N ARG A 51 -0.14 -3.73 2.26
CA ARG A 51 0.38 -2.65 1.41
C ARG A 51 0.14 -2.86 -0.10
N SER A 52 0.49 -1.85 -0.87
CA SER A 52 0.26 -1.75 -2.32
C SER A 52 1.46 -1.13 -3.04
N ALA A 53 1.44 -1.19 -4.37
CA ALA A 53 2.38 -0.46 -5.23
C ALA A 53 2.26 1.07 -5.10
N LEU A 54 1.24 1.60 -4.42
CA LEU A 54 1.14 3.03 -4.13
C LEU A 54 2.04 3.46 -2.97
N ASP A 55 2.36 2.56 -2.05
CA ASP A 55 3.16 2.88 -0.86
C ASP A 55 4.52 3.50 -1.24
N PRO A 56 5.31 2.94 -2.18
CA PRO A 56 6.59 3.53 -2.56
C PRO A 56 6.45 4.87 -3.29
N ILE A 57 5.34 5.10 -4.01
CA ILE A 57 5.03 6.41 -4.61
C ILE A 57 4.80 7.44 -3.51
N VAL A 58 4.01 7.09 -2.50
CA VAL A 58 3.75 7.98 -1.36
C VAL A 58 5.03 8.24 -0.59
N TYR A 59 5.86 7.23 -0.34
CA TYR A 59 7.15 7.42 0.31
C TYR A 59 8.14 8.23 -0.53
N ALA A 60 8.06 8.17 -1.86
CA ALA A 60 8.86 9.04 -2.72
C ALA A 60 8.55 10.53 -2.54
N HIS A 61 7.32 10.91 -2.17
CA HIS A 61 7.01 12.31 -1.82
C HIS A 61 7.78 12.81 -0.59
N PHE A 62 8.22 11.90 0.28
CA PHE A 62 9.03 12.19 1.47
C PHE A 62 10.53 11.94 1.24
N SER A 63 10.91 11.51 0.03
CA SER A 63 12.31 11.28 -0.36
C SER A 63 13.04 12.58 -0.66
N THR A 64 14.35 12.50 -0.89
CA THR A 64 15.16 13.65 -1.31
C THR A 64 14.70 14.28 -2.63
N GLU A 65 14.10 13.48 -3.51
CA GLU A 65 13.58 13.89 -4.82
C GLU A 65 12.14 14.41 -4.76
N GLY A 66 11.41 14.10 -3.68
CA GLY A 66 10.07 14.57 -3.41
C GLY A 66 9.07 14.27 -4.54
N GLU A 67 8.30 15.28 -4.93
CA GLU A 67 7.26 15.15 -5.96
C GLU A 67 7.80 14.68 -7.32
N SER A 68 9.03 15.06 -7.67
CA SER A 68 9.64 14.64 -8.94
C SER A 68 9.93 13.13 -8.97
N GLY A 69 10.41 12.58 -7.86
CA GLY A 69 10.61 11.14 -7.69
C GLY A 69 9.28 10.38 -7.68
N ALA A 70 8.27 10.89 -6.97
CA ALA A 70 6.95 10.28 -6.97
C ALA A 70 6.32 10.24 -8.37
N ARG A 71 6.48 11.32 -9.15
CA ARG A 71 5.99 11.38 -10.53
C ARG A 71 6.70 10.39 -11.45
N GLU A 72 8.01 10.22 -11.29
CA GLU A 72 8.76 9.21 -12.05
C GLU A 72 8.17 7.80 -11.84
N LEU A 73 7.83 7.44 -10.59
CA LEU A 73 7.22 6.15 -10.28
C LEU A 73 5.81 6.01 -10.86
N ILE A 74 5.00 7.07 -10.78
CA ILE A 74 3.64 7.09 -11.34
C ILE A 74 3.64 6.90 -12.86
N ASP A 75 4.56 7.57 -13.55
CA ASP A 75 4.66 7.53 -15.01
C ASP A 75 5.25 6.19 -15.53
N GLY A 76 5.75 5.35 -14.61
CA GLY A 76 6.30 4.03 -14.86
C GLY A 76 5.30 3.02 -15.44
N GLU A 77 5.82 2.07 -16.21
CA GLU A 77 5.01 1.04 -16.88
C GLU A 77 4.31 0.10 -15.89
N GLU A 78 4.96 -0.23 -14.77
CA GLU A 78 4.40 -1.13 -13.75
C GLU A 78 3.08 -0.59 -13.17
N ILE A 79 3.04 0.71 -12.86
CA ILE A 79 1.82 1.37 -12.37
C ILE A 79 0.75 1.39 -13.45
N ARG A 80 1.12 1.75 -14.68
CA ARG A 80 0.19 1.76 -15.83
C ARG A 80 -0.52 0.43 -16.01
N GLN A 81 0.20 -0.68 -15.84
CA GLN A 81 -0.33 -2.04 -15.97
C GLN A 81 -1.21 -2.44 -14.77
N LEU A 82 -0.90 -2.00 -13.55
CA LEU A 82 -1.69 -2.30 -12.35
C LEU A 82 -2.96 -1.46 -12.21
N LEU A 83 -3.00 -0.26 -12.81
CA LEU A 83 -4.09 0.70 -12.63
C LEU A 83 -5.50 0.15 -12.92
N PRO A 84 -5.74 -0.64 -13.98
CA PRO A 84 -7.05 -1.25 -14.22
C PRO A 84 -7.55 -2.08 -13.03
N ASP A 85 -6.68 -2.88 -12.44
CA ASP A 85 -7.02 -3.71 -11.28
C ASP A 85 -7.18 -2.86 -10.01
N TYR A 86 -6.33 -1.84 -9.83
CA TYR A 86 -6.40 -0.98 -8.65
C TYR A 86 -7.69 -0.16 -8.61
N ARG A 87 -8.20 0.24 -9.78
CA ARG A 87 -9.48 0.96 -9.88
C ARG A 87 -10.68 0.10 -9.51
N THR A 88 -10.57 -1.21 -9.63
CA THR A 88 -11.62 -2.16 -9.22
C THR A 88 -11.38 -2.78 -7.84
N ALA A 89 -10.16 -2.68 -7.29
CA ALA A 89 -9.80 -3.19 -5.96
C ALA A 89 -10.40 -2.37 -4.81
N LEU A 90 -10.65 -3.02 -3.66
CA LEU A 90 -11.03 -2.33 -2.42
C LEU A 90 -9.75 -1.90 -1.70
N PHE A 91 -9.47 -0.60 -1.72
CA PHE A 91 -8.43 -0.02 -0.88
C PHE A 91 -9.00 0.44 0.46
N VAL A 92 -8.28 0.12 1.53
CA VAL A 92 -8.61 0.56 2.89
C VAL A 92 -7.43 1.38 3.43
N LEU A 93 -7.64 2.69 3.54
CA LEU A 93 -6.66 3.61 4.10
C LEU A 93 -6.85 3.68 5.62
N LEU A 94 -5.86 3.17 6.35
CA LEU A 94 -5.86 3.18 7.80
C LEU A 94 -5.19 4.46 8.32
N HIS A 95 -5.97 5.29 9.03
CA HIS A 95 -5.45 6.46 9.71
C HIS A 95 -4.69 6.08 10.98
N PRO A 96 -3.62 6.83 11.31
CA PRO A 96 -2.90 6.63 12.55
C PRO A 96 -3.83 6.83 13.75
N VAL A 97 -3.76 5.89 14.69
CA VAL A 97 -4.45 5.95 15.98
C VAL A 97 -3.40 6.33 17.01
N ALA A 98 -3.56 7.47 17.69
CA ALA A 98 -2.53 8.05 18.55
C ALA A 98 -1.97 7.05 19.57
N GLU A 99 -2.83 6.20 20.12
CA GLU A 99 -2.48 5.18 21.12
C GLU A 99 -1.67 3.99 20.56
N TRP A 100 -1.54 3.87 19.24
CA TRP A 100 -0.78 2.79 18.57
C TRP A 100 0.52 3.28 17.93
N ILE A 101 0.79 4.59 18.06
CA ILE A 101 2.02 5.19 17.55
C ILE A 101 3.11 4.96 18.59
N GLU A 102 3.88 3.89 18.38
CA GLU A 102 5.06 3.56 19.15
C GLU A 102 6.27 3.44 18.21
N ASP A 103 7.43 3.93 18.64
CA ASP A 103 8.67 3.74 17.90
C ASP A 103 9.15 2.30 18.09
N ASP A 104 9.00 1.49 17.04
CA ASP A 104 9.48 0.11 17.00
C ASP A 104 10.89 -0.01 16.39
N GLY A 105 11.57 1.11 16.12
CA GLY A 105 12.90 1.16 15.51
C GLY A 105 12.92 0.84 14.02
N VAL A 106 11.77 0.49 13.41
CA VAL A 106 11.65 0.08 12.01
C VAL A 106 10.89 1.13 11.19
N ARG A 107 9.83 1.72 11.74
CA ARG A 107 9.01 2.73 11.05
C ARG A 107 9.70 4.11 11.06
N SER A 108 9.62 4.84 9.93
CA SER A 108 9.96 6.26 9.95
C SER A 108 8.90 6.99 10.78
N LEU A 109 9.34 7.78 11.77
CA LEU A 109 8.46 8.58 12.62
C LEU A 109 8.15 9.95 12.01
N ASP A 110 8.32 10.10 10.69
CA ASP A 110 7.81 11.27 9.99
C ASP A 110 6.33 11.45 10.32
N ASP A 111 5.87 12.71 10.33
CA ASP A 111 4.52 13.09 10.78
C ASP A 111 3.45 12.10 10.27
N PRO A 112 2.95 11.21 11.14
CA PRO A 112 2.12 10.08 10.73
C PRO A 112 0.78 10.54 10.15
N TYR A 113 0.40 11.80 10.41
CA TYR A 113 -0.81 12.42 9.89
C TYR A 113 -0.63 13.01 8.49
N LYS A 114 0.61 13.24 8.02
CA LYS A 114 0.87 13.67 6.64
C LYS A 114 0.73 12.55 5.64
N CYS A 115 1.12 11.32 6.01
CA CYS A 115 1.12 10.19 5.10
C CYS A 115 -0.28 9.90 4.51
N PRO A 116 -1.38 9.84 5.29
CA PRO A 116 -2.72 9.69 4.75
C PRO A 116 -3.13 10.80 3.76
N ILE A 117 -2.67 12.04 3.95
CA ILE A 117 -2.99 13.17 3.05
C ILE A 117 -2.35 12.94 1.68
N VAL A 118 -1.09 12.49 1.66
CA VAL A 118 -0.37 12.19 0.42
C VAL A 118 -0.98 10.97 -0.28
N PHE A 119 -1.32 9.91 0.47
CA PHE A 119 -2.06 8.76 -0.07
C PHE A 119 -3.33 9.21 -0.80
N LYS A 120 -4.16 10.03 -0.16
CA LYS A 120 -5.40 10.53 -0.77
C LYS A 120 -5.15 11.32 -2.04
N THR A 121 -4.12 12.17 -2.04
CA THR A 121 -3.74 12.94 -3.23
C THR A 121 -3.36 12.04 -4.40
N VAL A 122 -2.52 11.03 -4.16
CA VAL A 122 -2.08 10.06 -5.16
C VAL A 122 -3.24 9.19 -5.65
N MET A 123 -4.07 8.67 -4.74
CA MET A 123 -5.21 7.83 -5.13
C MET A 123 -6.25 8.60 -5.95
N ASN A 124 -6.53 9.84 -5.55
CA ASN A 124 -7.43 10.71 -6.30
C ASN A 124 -6.88 11.04 -7.69
N SER A 125 -5.58 11.33 -7.82
CA SER A 125 -4.98 11.64 -9.14
C SER A 125 -4.99 10.44 -10.09
N LEU A 126 -4.95 9.22 -9.55
CA LEU A 126 -4.99 7.97 -10.31
C LEU A 126 -6.41 7.42 -10.54
N ASN A 127 -7.45 8.10 -10.02
CA ASN A 127 -8.85 7.68 -10.00
C ASN A 127 -9.08 6.34 -9.26
N ILE A 128 -8.36 6.12 -8.16
CA ILE A 128 -8.51 4.94 -7.31
C ILE A 128 -9.45 5.28 -6.15
N SER A 129 -10.50 4.48 -5.97
CA SER A 129 -11.44 4.63 -4.86
C SER A 129 -10.93 3.93 -3.61
N TYR A 130 -11.19 4.52 -2.44
CA TYR A 130 -10.78 3.98 -1.15
C TYR A 130 -11.83 4.18 -0.07
N LYS A 131 -11.71 3.40 1.01
CA LYS A 131 -12.42 3.59 2.28
C LYS A 131 -11.41 4.00 3.34
N GLU A 132 -11.83 4.81 4.30
CA GLU A 132 -10.98 5.29 5.39
C GLU A 132 -11.43 4.66 6.71
N MET A 133 -10.48 4.36 7.59
CA MET A 133 -10.73 3.83 8.93
C MET A 133 -9.66 4.34 9.90
N GLY A 134 -10.05 4.86 11.06
CA GLY A 134 -9.16 5.50 12.02
C GLY A 134 -9.48 5.19 13.48
N GLY A 135 -9.18 6.15 14.36
CA GLY A 135 -9.30 6.00 15.81
C GLY A 135 -10.74 5.88 16.32
N GLU A 136 -11.74 6.12 15.47
CA GLU A 136 -13.15 5.89 15.78
C GLU A 136 -13.51 4.40 15.90
N LEU A 137 -12.72 3.51 15.29
CA LEU A 137 -12.92 2.07 15.32
C LEU A 137 -11.63 1.40 15.80
N LYS A 138 -11.53 1.08 17.09
CA LYS A 138 -10.30 0.52 17.69
C LYS A 138 -10.34 -0.99 17.90
N GLY A 139 -11.53 -1.59 17.99
CA GLY A 139 -11.68 -3.04 18.14
C GLY A 139 -11.20 -3.77 16.89
N LEU A 140 -10.32 -4.77 17.05
CA LEU A 140 -9.79 -5.53 15.92
C LEU A 140 -10.90 -6.25 15.15
N GLU A 141 -11.81 -6.91 15.88
CA GLU A 141 -12.96 -7.61 15.32
C GLU A 141 -13.86 -6.63 14.55
N ASP A 142 -14.19 -5.49 15.16
CA ASP A 142 -15.01 -4.46 14.52
C ASP A 142 -14.38 -3.94 13.21
N ARG A 143 -13.05 -3.78 13.18
CA ARG A 143 -12.32 -3.37 11.97
C ARG A 143 -12.44 -4.43 10.87
N VAL A 144 -12.28 -5.70 11.22
CA VAL A 144 -12.42 -6.81 10.27
C VAL A 144 -13.84 -6.88 9.74
N ASP A 145 -14.84 -6.83 10.61
CA ASP A 145 -16.25 -6.83 10.23
C ASP A 145 -16.57 -5.67 9.28
N LYS A 146 -16.00 -4.49 9.54
CA LYS A 146 -16.19 -3.34 8.66
C LYS A 146 -15.59 -3.52 7.26
N VAL A 147 -14.43 -4.15 7.16
CA VAL A 147 -13.81 -4.48 5.86
C VAL A 147 -14.65 -5.52 5.12
N LEU A 148 -15.17 -6.53 5.82
CA LEU A 148 -16.06 -7.54 5.24
C LEU A 148 -17.38 -6.92 4.73
N GLU A 149 -17.96 -5.99 5.48
CA GLU A 149 -19.13 -5.20 5.06
C GLU A 149 -18.86 -4.45 3.74
N TRP A 150 -17.72 -3.78 3.63
CA TRP A 150 -17.34 -3.06 2.40
C TRP A 150 -17.07 -3.97 1.23
N MET A 151 -16.54 -5.17 1.47
CA MET A 151 -16.33 -6.17 0.43
C MET A 151 -17.66 -6.68 -0.12
N ALA A 152 -18.62 -7.00 0.76
CA ALA A 152 -19.96 -7.45 0.37
C ALA A 152 -20.76 -6.37 -0.37
N ALA A 153 -20.59 -5.09 -0.02
CA ALA A 153 -21.28 -3.98 -0.68
C ALA A 153 -20.72 -3.61 -2.07
N LYS A 154 -19.66 -4.28 -2.51
CA LYS A 154 -18.99 -4.02 -3.80
C LYS A 154 -19.43 -4.99 -4.91
N GLU A 155 -20.10 -6.08 -4.55
CA GLU A 155 -20.79 -6.99 -5.47
C GLU A 155 -22.10 -6.38 -6.00
#